data_AF-A0A9X0DFR3-F1
#
_entry.id   AF-A0A9X0DFR3-F1
#
_cell.length_a   1.000
_cell.length_b   1.000
_cell.length_c   1.000
_cell.angle_alpha   90.00
_cell.angle_beta   90.00
_cell.angle_gamma   90.00
#
_symmetry.space_group_name_H-M   'P 1'
#
loop_
_entity.id
_entity.type
_entity.pdbx_description
1 polymer ?
#
loop_
_entity_poly.entity_id
_entity_poly.type
_entity_poly.pdbx_seq_one_letter_code
_entity_poly.pdbx_strand_id
1 'polypeptide(L)'
;MIFLSDNAYLERDLTFDDIKPRLLGHWGTCPGLTLVYAHLNYLTKKNDLDMIYVVGPGHGAPAILSSLWLEGTLEKFYPKYSNNKQGLHNLITGFSTPSGFPSHISAEVPGSIHEGGELGYALSVAFGAVMDNPDLVVACVVGDGEAESGPTATAWHAAKYIDPAESGAVIPIVHVNGFKISERTIYGCMDDKEMATLFTGYGYQCRFVEDLEDIDRDMATSMQWALDEVRKIQKAARSGKPIMKPRWPVLIMRTPKGWSGPKIVDGEFVEGSFHAHQVPLMAAKSNKDQLADLQK
;
A
#
# COMPACT_ATOMS: atom_id res chain seq x y z
N MET A 1 16.02 2.92 -1.85
CA MET A 1 16.39 3.41 -0.49
C MET A 1 16.77 2.31 0.52
N ILE A 2 16.38 1.04 0.32
CA ILE A 2 16.75 -0.06 1.24
C ILE A 2 18.26 -0.35 1.23
N PHE A 3 18.89 -0.31 0.05
CA PHE A 3 20.25 -0.81 -0.14
C PHE A 3 21.34 0.26 -0.09
N LEU A 4 21.15 1.38 -0.77
CA LEU A 4 22.25 2.27 -1.15
C LEU A 4 22.61 3.29 -0.04
N SER A 5 23.88 3.31 0.38
CA SER A 5 24.48 4.38 1.20
C SER A 5 25.16 5.46 0.37
N ASP A 6 25.40 5.22 -0.91
CA ASP A 6 25.84 6.22 -1.89
C ASP A 6 25.41 5.80 -3.31
N ASN A 7 25.75 6.60 -4.34
CA ASN A 7 25.48 6.32 -5.75
C ASN A 7 23.98 6.06 -6.06
N ALA A 8 23.11 6.85 -5.41
CA ALA A 8 21.66 6.80 -5.54
C ALA A 8 21.13 6.90 -6.99
N TYR A 9 21.91 7.49 -7.90
CA TYR A 9 21.58 7.70 -9.31
C TYR A 9 22.24 6.69 -10.26
N LEU A 10 23.03 5.74 -9.75
CA LEU A 10 23.75 4.75 -10.55
C LEU A 10 24.61 5.40 -11.65
N GLU A 11 25.35 6.48 -11.34
CA GLU A 11 26.22 7.18 -12.31
C GLU A 11 27.48 6.39 -12.66
N ARG A 12 27.78 5.38 -11.84
CA ARG A 12 28.83 4.39 -12.02
C ARG A 12 28.31 3.03 -11.57
N ASP A 13 29.00 1.97 -11.96
CA ASP A 13 28.72 0.63 -11.46
C ASP A 13 28.75 0.59 -9.93
N LEU A 14 27.86 -0.21 -9.36
CA LEU A 14 27.77 -0.43 -7.93
C LEU A 14 29.02 -1.17 -7.44
N THR A 15 29.49 -0.74 -6.30
CA THR A 15 30.55 -1.37 -5.50
C THR A 15 29.98 -1.74 -4.14
N PHE A 16 30.68 -2.61 -3.41
CA PHE A 16 30.26 -2.97 -2.05
C PHE A 16 30.24 -1.78 -1.06
N ASP A 17 30.96 -0.71 -1.37
CA ASP A 17 30.98 0.52 -0.57
C ASP A 17 29.71 1.37 -0.77
N ASP A 18 28.99 1.18 -1.88
CA ASP A 18 27.71 1.82 -2.12
C ASP A 18 26.57 1.20 -1.32
N ILE A 19 26.78 0.02 -0.73
CA ILE A 19 25.76 -0.72 0.01
C ILE A 19 25.85 -0.37 1.49
N LYS A 20 24.69 -0.05 2.09
CA LYS A 20 24.57 0.23 3.52
C LYS A 20 25.16 -0.91 4.35
N PRO A 21 25.86 -0.59 5.45
CA PRO A 21 26.46 -1.61 6.33
C PRO A 21 25.40 -2.51 6.99
N ARG A 22 24.17 -2.02 7.13
CA ARG A 22 23.02 -2.78 7.61
C ARG A 22 21.83 -2.50 6.68
N LEU A 23 21.29 -3.56 6.10
CA LEU A 23 20.11 -3.49 5.25
C LEU A 23 18.86 -3.55 6.14
N LEU A 24 18.05 -2.49 6.11
CA LEU A 24 16.82 -2.36 6.87
C LEU A 24 15.70 -1.84 5.97
N GLY A 25 14.52 -2.42 6.12
CA GLY A 25 13.34 -2.08 5.34
C GLY A 25 12.63 -3.32 4.81
N HIS A 26 11.51 -3.09 4.14
CA HIS A 26 10.68 -4.14 3.55
C HIS A 26 10.42 -3.83 2.08
N TRP A 27 10.67 -4.80 1.22
CA TRP A 27 10.38 -4.72 -0.21
C TRP A 27 8.99 -5.27 -0.54
N GLY A 28 8.62 -6.42 0.05
CA GLY A 28 7.57 -7.27 -0.50
C GLY A 28 6.21 -6.62 -0.72
N THR A 29 5.83 -5.65 0.11
CA THR A 29 4.55 -4.93 -0.04
C THR A 29 4.67 -3.66 -0.90
N CYS A 30 5.88 -3.12 -1.10
CA CYS A 30 6.07 -1.79 -1.67
C CYS A 30 5.56 -1.64 -3.12
N PRO A 31 5.76 -2.61 -4.04
CA PRO A 31 5.25 -2.51 -5.41
C PRO A 31 3.73 -2.34 -5.45
N GLY A 32 2.99 -3.17 -4.70
CA GLY A 32 1.53 -3.09 -4.63
C GLY A 32 1.04 -1.78 -4.02
N LEU A 33 1.71 -1.27 -2.98
CA LEU A 33 1.39 0.03 -2.40
C LEU A 33 1.66 1.19 -3.37
N THR A 34 2.73 1.11 -4.15
CA THR A 34 3.08 2.13 -5.16
C THR A 34 2.05 2.14 -6.28
N LEU A 35 1.60 0.97 -6.74
CA LEU A 35 0.51 0.85 -7.71
C LEU A 35 -0.76 1.53 -7.20
N VAL A 36 -1.19 1.20 -5.98
CA VAL A 36 -2.37 1.83 -5.38
C VAL A 36 -2.19 3.35 -5.28
N TYR A 37 -1.07 3.82 -4.74
CA TYR A 37 -0.79 5.25 -4.58
C TYR A 37 -0.87 6.01 -5.91
N ALA A 38 -0.23 5.49 -6.97
CA ALA A 38 -0.22 6.12 -8.28
C ALA A 38 -1.65 6.28 -8.86
N HIS A 39 -2.47 5.23 -8.74
CA HIS A 39 -3.86 5.27 -9.21
C HIS A 39 -4.76 6.15 -8.36
N LEU A 40 -4.54 6.22 -7.04
CA LEU A 40 -5.24 7.16 -6.16
C LEU A 40 -4.89 8.61 -6.51
N ASN A 41 -3.63 8.91 -6.83
CA ASN A 41 -3.22 10.24 -7.29
C ASN A 41 -3.96 10.65 -8.57
N TYR A 42 -4.06 9.74 -9.55
CA TYR A 42 -4.84 9.98 -10.76
C TYR A 42 -6.33 10.16 -10.45
N LEU A 43 -6.91 9.25 -9.66
CA LEU A 43 -8.34 9.28 -9.30
C LEU A 43 -8.71 10.59 -8.61
N THR A 44 -7.90 11.02 -7.65
CA THR A 44 -8.06 12.26 -6.88
C THR A 44 -8.02 13.48 -7.79
N LYS A 45 -6.99 13.60 -8.64
CA LYS A 45 -6.86 14.73 -9.56
C LYS A 45 -7.98 14.78 -10.59
N LYS A 46 -8.39 13.62 -11.12
CA LYS A 46 -9.46 13.53 -12.14
C LYS A 46 -10.82 13.92 -11.58
N ASN A 47 -11.08 13.61 -10.32
CA ASN A 47 -12.41 13.73 -9.70
C ASN A 47 -12.52 14.85 -8.67
N ASP A 48 -11.44 15.60 -8.42
CA ASP A 48 -11.35 16.65 -7.40
C ASP A 48 -11.82 16.15 -6.03
N LEU A 49 -11.15 15.11 -5.51
CA LEU A 49 -11.53 14.42 -4.28
C LEU A 49 -10.77 14.95 -3.06
N ASP A 50 -11.47 15.07 -1.92
CA ASP A 50 -10.82 15.04 -0.62
C ASP A 50 -10.59 13.58 -0.23
N MET A 51 -9.32 13.16 -0.21
CA MET A 51 -8.95 11.77 -0.01
C MET A 51 -7.78 11.60 0.95
N ILE A 52 -7.93 10.64 1.86
CA ILE A 52 -6.84 10.15 2.71
C ILE A 52 -6.50 8.71 2.30
N TYR A 53 -5.21 8.39 2.34
CA TYR A 53 -4.69 7.04 2.11
C TYR A 53 -4.24 6.41 3.43
N VAL A 54 -4.97 5.38 3.89
CA VAL A 54 -4.60 4.60 5.08
C VAL A 54 -3.96 3.29 4.64
N VAL A 55 -2.75 3.02 5.17
CA VAL A 55 -1.92 1.90 4.75
C VAL A 55 -1.72 0.93 5.92
N GLY A 56 -2.45 -0.17 5.91
CA GLY A 56 -2.31 -1.23 6.89
C GLY A 56 -0.93 -1.90 6.93
N PRO A 57 -0.35 -2.35 5.80
CA PRO A 57 1.03 -2.88 5.78
C PRO A 57 2.05 -1.74 5.86
N GLY A 58 2.09 -1.06 7.01
CA GLY A 58 2.84 0.17 7.21
C GLY A 58 4.36 0.01 7.24
N HIS A 59 4.85 -1.23 7.32
CA HIS A 59 6.25 -1.58 7.08
C HIS A 59 6.71 -1.29 5.63
N GLY A 60 5.78 -0.97 4.72
CA GLY A 60 6.01 -0.54 3.34
C GLY A 60 6.37 0.94 3.16
N ALA A 61 6.97 1.60 4.16
CA ALA A 61 7.32 3.02 4.10
C ALA A 61 8.08 3.47 2.84
N PRO A 62 8.99 2.67 2.24
CA PRO A 62 9.66 3.06 1.01
C PRO A 62 8.72 3.46 -0.13
N ALA A 63 7.58 2.77 -0.28
CA ALA A 63 6.59 3.07 -1.32
C ALA A 63 5.92 4.43 -1.12
N ILE A 64 5.64 4.78 0.13
CA ILE A 64 4.98 6.06 0.46
C ILE A 64 5.98 7.21 0.37
N LEU A 65 7.18 7.03 0.93
CA LEU A 65 8.25 8.03 0.87
C LEU A 65 8.69 8.33 -0.57
N SER A 66 8.79 7.31 -1.43
CA SER A 66 9.13 7.54 -2.85
C SER A 66 8.03 8.32 -3.57
N SER A 67 6.77 7.98 -3.34
CA SER A 67 5.63 8.70 -3.93
C SER A 67 5.57 10.16 -3.46
N LEU A 68 5.70 10.42 -2.16
CA LEU A 68 5.72 11.77 -1.58
C LEU A 68 6.89 12.61 -2.09
N TRP A 69 8.04 12.00 -2.36
CA TRP A 69 9.18 12.68 -2.96
C TRP A 69 8.89 13.05 -4.42
N LEU A 70 8.37 12.10 -5.22
CA LEU A 70 8.05 12.31 -6.63
C LEU A 70 7.01 13.42 -6.86
N GLU A 71 5.99 13.50 -6.02
CA GLU A 71 4.95 14.54 -6.12
C GLU A 71 5.33 15.88 -5.46
N GLY A 72 6.51 15.96 -4.83
CA GLY A 72 7.02 17.18 -4.19
C GLY A 72 6.40 17.52 -2.84
N THR A 73 5.64 16.61 -2.22
CA THR A 73 5.12 16.82 -0.86
C THR A 73 6.27 16.76 0.16
N LEU A 74 7.21 15.84 -0.02
CA LEU A 74 8.27 15.63 0.97
C LEU A 74 9.16 16.87 1.15
N GLU A 75 9.46 17.60 0.08
CA GLU A 75 10.28 18.81 0.15
C GLU A 75 9.61 19.99 0.85
N LYS A 76 8.26 20.06 0.83
CA LYS A 76 7.50 21.11 1.52
C LYS A 76 7.66 21.01 3.03
N PHE A 77 7.71 19.80 3.56
CA PHE A 77 7.90 19.55 5.00
C PHE A 77 9.38 19.41 5.38
N TYR A 78 10.18 18.85 4.48
CA TYR A 78 11.59 18.54 4.72
C TYR A 78 12.46 18.99 3.52
N PRO A 79 12.93 20.24 3.49
CA PRO A 79 13.71 20.78 2.37
C PRO A 79 14.97 19.98 2.02
N LYS A 80 15.54 19.24 2.99
CA LYS A 80 16.67 18.32 2.77
C LYS A 80 16.37 17.18 1.80
N TYR A 81 15.10 16.86 1.58
CA TYR A 81 14.64 15.85 0.61
C TYR A 81 14.01 16.51 -0.62
N SER A 82 14.57 17.63 -1.08
CA SER A 82 14.15 18.33 -2.30
C SER A 82 14.00 17.41 -3.51
N ASN A 83 13.09 17.70 -4.43
CA ASN A 83 12.89 16.92 -5.66
C ASN A 83 13.99 17.19 -6.70
N ASN A 84 15.23 16.83 -6.34
CA ASN A 84 16.44 16.95 -7.14
C ASN A 84 17.49 15.88 -6.74
N LYS A 85 18.65 15.91 -7.41
CA LYS A 85 19.75 14.95 -7.19
C LYS A 85 20.18 14.83 -5.72
N GLN A 86 20.35 15.95 -5.04
CA GLN A 86 20.80 15.94 -3.65
C GLN A 86 19.72 15.42 -2.71
N GLY A 87 18.46 15.80 -2.92
CA GLY A 87 17.38 15.37 -2.05
C GLY A 87 17.04 13.88 -2.20
N LEU A 88 17.10 13.32 -3.42
CA LEU A 88 16.96 11.88 -3.61
C LEU A 88 18.12 11.12 -2.96
N HIS A 89 19.35 11.61 -3.11
CA HIS A 89 20.51 11.03 -2.43
C HIS A 89 20.30 11.02 -0.92
N ASN A 90 19.90 12.15 -0.32
CA ASN A 90 19.62 12.25 1.12
C ASN A 90 18.51 11.29 1.57
N LEU A 91 17.43 11.16 0.78
CA LEU A 91 16.32 10.25 1.10
C LEU A 91 16.77 8.79 1.06
N ILE A 92 17.46 8.39 -0.01
CA ILE A 92 17.91 7.01 -0.21
C ILE A 92 18.92 6.61 0.86
N THR A 93 19.93 7.43 1.09
CA THR A 93 21.02 7.13 2.02
C THR A 93 20.60 7.26 3.48
N GLY A 94 19.69 8.20 3.79
CA GLY A 94 19.18 8.44 5.14
C GLY A 94 18.12 7.45 5.62
N PHE A 95 17.39 6.76 4.74
CA PHE A 95 16.32 5.84 5.14
C PHE A 95 16.80 4.72 6.08
N SER A 96 16.06 4.50 7.18
CA SER A 96 16.37 3.51 8.23
C SER A 96 17.77 3.63 8.83
N THR A 97 18.29 4.86 8.90
CA THR A 97 19.50 5.22 9.67
C THR A 97 19.10 5.97 10.94
N PRO A 98 20.00 6.11 11.95
CA PRO A 98 19.66 6.78 13.22
C PRO A 98 19.11 8.22 13.10
N SER A 99 19.33 8.90 11.98
CA SER A 99 18.93 10.31 11.77
C SER A 99 17.97 10.52 10.59
N GLY A 100 17.44 9.45 10.00
CA GLY A 100 16.50 9.51 8.89
C GLY A 100 15.16 8.87 9.23
N PHE A 101 14.30 8.73 8.22
CA PHE A 101 12.98 8.14 8.42
C PHE A 101 13.07 6.69 8.89
N PRO A 102 12.14 6.26 9.77
CA PRO A 102 12.03 4.86 10.17
C PRO A 102 11.54 3.98 9.00
N SER A 103 11.54 2.67 9.22
CA SER A 103 11.09 1.69 8.21
C SER A 103 9.56 1.58 8.08
N HIS A 104 8.81 2.24 8.96
CA HIS A 104 7.35 2.27 8.96
C HIS A 104 6.82 3.67 8.61
N ILE A 105 5.54 3.76 8.24
CA ILE A 105 4.84 5.01 7.89
C ILE A 105 4.52 5.81 9.18
N SER A 106 5.56 6.13 9.95
CA SER A 106 5.44 6.83 11.23
C SER A 106 4.77 8.20 11.10
N ALA A 107 4.48 8.83 12.24
CA ALA A 107 3.94 10.19 12.29
C ALA A 107 4.83 11.26 11.61
N GLU A 108 6.12 10.98 11.34
CA GLU A 108 6.99 11.89 10.60
C GLU A 108 6.68 11.91 9.10
N VAL A 109 5.99 10.90 8.58
CA VAL A 109 5.65 10.80 7.15
C VAL A 109 4.45 11.69 6.87
N PRO A 110 4.58 12.72 6.00
CA PRO A 110 3.46 13.60 5.67
C PRO A 110 2.23 12.83 5.19
N GLY A 111 1.06 13.17 5.73
CA GLY A 111 -0.21 12.50 5.42
C GLY A 111 -0.49 11.23 6.24
N SER A 112 0.46 10.75 7.05
CA SER A 112 0.22 9.59 7.91
C SER A 112 -0.72 9.91 9.07
N ILE A 113 -1.80 9.14 9.18
CA ILE A 113 -2.67 9.06 10.37
C ILE A 113 -2.69 7.65 10.97
N HIS A 114 -1.90 6.74 10.39
CA HIS A 114 -1.83 5.33 10.76
C HIS A 114 -0.46 4.78 10.39
N GLU A 115 0.30 4.33 11.41
CA GLU A 115 1.66 3.84 11.19
C GLU A 115 1.72 2.45 10.57
N GLY A 116 0.74 1.58 10.87
CA GLY A 116 0.69 0.21 10.37
C GLY A 116 1.86 -0.67 10.82
N GLY A 117 2.43 -0.38 12.00
CA GLY A 117 3.42 -1.24 12.68
C GLY A 117 2.77 -2.41 13.38
N GLU A 118 1.94 -2.12 14.39
CA GLU A 118 1.00 -3.11 14.92
C GLU A 118 -0.21 -3.19 13.99
N LEU A 119 -0.28 -4.30 13.24
CA LEU A 119 -1.32 -4.56 12.25
C LEU A 119 -2.67 -4.81 12.93
N GLY A 120 -3.77 -4.41 12.28
CA GLY A 120 -5.12 -4.72 12.75
C GLY A 120 -6.11 -3.56 12.73
N TYR A 121 -5.60 -2.34 12.60
CA TYR A 121 -6.36 -1.13 12.89
C TYR A 121 -6.60 -0.23 11.68
N ALA A 122 -6.11 -0.60 10.49
CA ALA A 122 -6.25 0.23 9.30
C ALA A 122 -7.72 0.57 9.00
N LEU A 123 -8.60 -0.44 9.02
CA LEU A 123 -10.03 -0.25 8.78
C LEU A 123 -10.69 0.58 9.88
N SER A 124 -10.41 0.35 11.15
CA SER A 124 -11.05 1.10 12.23
C SER A 124 -10.63 2.57 12.19
N VAL A 125 -9.36 2.87 11.90
CA VAL A 125 -8.88 4.23 11.66
C VAL A 125 -9.57 4.85 10.45
N ALA A 126 -9.67 4.13 9.33
CA ALA A 126 -10.33 4.61 8.13
C ALA A 126 -11.82 4.93 8.34
N PHE A 127 -12.56 4.05 9.01
CA PHE A 127 -13.97 4.28 9.31
C PHE A 127 -14.18 5.41 10.31
N GLY A 128 -13.31 5.54 11.33
CA GLY A 128 -13.35 6.68 12.24
C GLY A 128 -13.09 8.01 11.54
N ALA A 129 -12.17 8.05 10.57
CA ALA A 129 -11.82 9.27 9.85
C ALA A 129 -12.98 9.81 8.98
N VAL A 130 -13.83 8.93 8.43
CA VAL A 130 -14.96 9.35 7.58
C VAL A 130 -16.23 9.70 8.36
N MET A 131 -16.32 9.38 9.65
CA MET A 131 -17.48 9.75 10.46
C MET A 131 -17.60 11.28 10.55
N ASP A 132 -18.82 11.78 10.39
CA ASP A 132 -19.15 13.22 10.37
C ASP A 132 -18.37 14.06 9.35
N ASN A 133 -17.80 13.41 8.33
CA ASN A 133 -17.05 14.05 7.25
C ASN A 133 -17.57 13.59 5.88
N PRO A 134 -18.68 14.17 5.39
CA PRO A 134 -19.46 13.63 4.27
C PRO A 134 -18.70 13.57 2.94
N ASP A 135 -17.74 14.46 2.72
CA ASP A 135 -17.06 14.57 1.43
C ASP A 135 -15.71 13.82 1.39
N LEU A 136 -15.23 13.35 2.55
CA LEU A 136 -14.00 12.58 2.64
C LEU A 136 -14.17 11.15 2.11
N VAL A 137 -13.24 10.74 1.26
CA VAL A 137 -13.04 9.34 0.89
C VAL A 137 -11.74 8.83 1.52
N VAL A 138 -11.78 7.69 2.19
CA VAL A 138 -10.56 7.01 2.66
C VAL A 138 -10.32 5.78 1.82
N ALA A 139 -9.23 5.76 1.06
CA ALA A 139 -8.71 4.52 0.49
C ALA A 139 -7.91 3.78 1.56
N CYS A 140 -8.32 2.57 1.91
CA CYS A 140 -7.70 1.81 2.99
C CYS A 140 -7.11 0.51 2.46
N VAL A 141 -5.78 0.40 2.37
CA VAL A 141 -5.13 -0.87 2.04
C VAL A 141 -5.02 -1.73 3.29
N VAL A 142 -5.52 -2.96 3.20
CA VAL A 142 -5.44 -3.97 4.25
C VAL A 142 -4.54 -5.09 3.75
N GLY A 143 -3.47 -5.41 4.48
CA GLY A 143 -2.64 -6.56 4.13
C GLY A 143 -3.41 -7.86 4.32
N ASP A 144 -3.24 -8.83 3.43
CA ASP A 144 -3.85 -10.16 3.60
C ASP A 144 -3.41 -10.89 4.88
N GLY A 145 -2.17 -10.67 5.34
CA GLY A 145 -1.72 -11.12 6.66
C GLY A 145 -2.34 -10.33 7.83
N GLU A 146 -2.56 -9.02 7.65
CA GLU A 146 -3.27 -8.18 8.63
C GLU A 146 -4.75 -8.60 8.75
N ALA A 147 -5.36 -9.05 7.66
CA ALA A 147 -6.73 -9.50 7.60
C ALA A 147 -7.01 -10.77 8.44
N GLU A 148 -5.96 -11.49 8.85
CA GLU A 148 -6.05 -12.62 9.78
C GLU A 148 -6.12 -12.18 11.25
N SER A 149 -5.87 -10.91 11.55
CA SER A 149 -5.95 -10.40 12.92
C SER A 149 -7.41 -10.28 13.37
N GLY A 150 -7.66 -10.53 14.66
CA GLY A 150 -8.98 -10.34 15.28
C GLY A 150 -9.55 -8.93 15.08
N PRO A 151 -8.76 -7.85 15.31
CA PRO A 151 -9.20 -6.49 15.06
C PRO A 151 -9.66 -6.23 13.61
N THR A 152 -8.88 -6.64 12.59
CA THR A 152 -9.29 -6.45 11.20
C THR A 152 -10.52 -7.28 10.85
N ALA A 153 -10.56 -8.54 11.30
CA ALA A 153 -11.68 -9.44 11.02
C ALA A 153 -13.03 -8.87 11.49
N THR A 154 -13.06 -8.17 12.63
CA THR A 154 -14.29 -7.51 13.10
C THR A 154 -14.51 -6.13 12.46
N ALA A 155 -13.45 -5.40 12.10
CA ALA A 155 -13.55 -4.05 11.55
C ALA A 155 -14.28 -3.98 10.21
N TRP A 156 -14.36 -5.08 9.43
CA TRP A 156 -15.21 -5.17 8.23
C TRP A 156 -16.69 -4.84 8.49
N HIS A 157 -17.16 -4.98 9.73
CA HIS A 157 -18.54 -4.63 10.10
C HIS A 157 -18.78 -3.13 10.26
N ALA A 158 -17.73 -2.30 10.34
CA ALA A 158 -17.83 -0.86 10.58
C ALA A 158 -18.65 -0.10 9.52
N ALA A 159 -18.69 -0.59 8.27
CA ALA A 159 -19.55 -0.03 7.22
C ALA A 159 -21.06 -0.03 7.55
N LYS A 160 -21.49 -0.82 8.55
CA LYS A 160 -22.89 -0.84 9.04
C LYS A 160 -23.21 0.30 10.01
N TYR A 161 -22.20 1.03 10.46
CA TYR A 161 -22.31 2.08 11.47
C TYR A 161 -22.09 3.48 10.90
N ILE A 162 -21.74 3.59 9.61
CA ILE A 162 -21.68 4.89 8.92
C ILE A 162 -23.03 5.19 8.28
N ASP A 163 -23.46 6.46 8.35
CA ASP A 163 -24.60 6.96 7.61
C ASP A 163 -24.10 7.66 6.33
N PRO A 164 -24.42 7.16 5.11
CA PRO A 164 -23.99 7.82 3.88
C PRO A 164 -24.52 9.25 3.67
N ALA A 165 -25.53 9.67 4.45
CA ALA A 165 -26.02 11.05 4.46
C ALA A 165 -25.07 12.01 5.19
N GLU A 166 -24.40 11.55 6.25
CA GLU A 166 -23.63 12.39 7.18
C GLU A 166 -22.12 12.06 7.17
N SER A 167 -21.78 10.81 6.91
CA SER A 167 -20.42 10.29 6.85
C SER A 167 -19.89 10.24 5.41
N GLY A 168 -18.56 10.24 5.31
CA GLY A 168 -17.82 9.96 4.09
C GLY A 168 -17.86 8.48 3.73
N ALA A 169 -16.84 8.00 3.02
CA ALA A 169 -16.79 6.61 2.59
C ALA A 169 -15.40 6.01 2.67
N VAL A 170 -15.33 4.74 3.05
CA VAL A 170 -14.11 3.95 2.96
C VAL A 170 -14.18 3.09 1.71
N ILE A 171 -13.11 3.09 0.91
CA ILE A 171 -12.85 2.14 -0.18
C ILE A 171 -11.74 1.20 0.30
N PRO A 172 -12.08 0.01 0.83
CA PRO A 172 -11.08 -0.95 1.23
C PRO A 172 -10.46 -1.64 0.03
N ILE A 173 -9.14 -1.83 0.09
CA ILE A 173 -8.34 -2.55 -0.89
C ILE A 173 -7.62 -3.67 -0.14
N VAL A 174 -8.09 -4.90 -0.32
CA VAL A 174 -7.44 -6.08 0.26
C VAL A 174 -6.24 -6.40 -0.61
N HIS A 175 -5.03 -6.18 -0.08
CA HIS A 175 -3.80 -6.50 -0.79
C HIS A 175 -3.45 -7.98 -0.57
N VAL A 176 -3.97 -8.81 -1.47
CA VAL A 176 -3.75 -10.26 -1.49
C VAL A 176 -2.47 -10.56 -2.28
N ASN A 177 -1.32 -10.40 -1.63
CA ASN A 177 -0.04 -10.77 -2.23
C ASN A 177 0.41 -12.20 -1.92
N GLY A 178 -0.40 -12.92 -1.14
CA GLY A 178 -0.32 -14.37 -0.93
C GLY A 178 0.50 -14.78 0.28
N PHE A 179 1.25 -13.86 0.90
CA PHE A 179 2.23 -14.20 1.93
C PHE A 179 2.36 -13.16 3.03
N LYS A 180 2.64 -13.62 4.25
CA LYS A 180 3.09 -12.81 5.39
C LYS A 180 4.61 -12.95 5.58
N ILE A 181 5.13 -12.93 6.81
CA ILE A 181 6.59 -12.89 7.06
C ILE A 181 7.28 -14.13 6.49
N SER A 182 6.73 -15.30 6.76
CA SER A 182 7.36 -16.59 6.45
C SER A 182 6.37 -17.66 6.01
N GLU A 183 5.13 -17.27 5.69
CA GLU A 183 4.03 -18.19 5.44
C GLU A 183 3.04 -17.63 4.42
N ARG A 184 2.25 -18.52 3.81
CA ARG A 184 1.06 -18.12 3.06
C ARG A 184 0.02 -17.47 3.97
N THR A 185 -0.86 -16.67 3.39
CA THR A 185 -2.00 -16.09 4.11
C THR A 185 -3.26 -16.91 3.87
N ILE A 186 -4.18 -16.91 4.84
CA ILE A 186 -5.51 -17.53 4.69
C ILE A 186 -6.22 -16.94 3.47
N TYR A 187 -6.22 -15.60 3.36
CA TYR A 187 -6.81 -14.89 2.23
C TYR A 187 -6.08 -15.17 0.91
N GLY A 188 -4.76 -15.38 0.94
CA GLY A 188 -3.97 -15.76 -0.23
C GLY A 188 -4.21 -17.19 -0.71
N CYS A 189 -4.80 -18.05 0.12
CA CYS A 189 -5.18 -19.42 -0.22
C CYS A 189 -6.66 -19.56 -0.63
N MET A 190 -7.48 -18.51 -0.43
CA MET A 190 -8.90 -18.52 -0.79
C MET A 190 -9.09 -18.41 -2.30
N ASP A 191 -9.99 -19.23 -2.83
CA ASP A 191 -10.47 -19.06 -4.20
C ASP A 191 -11.44 -17.86 -4.33
N ASP A 192 -11.84 -17.55 -5.57
CA ASP A 192 -12.69 -16.40 -5.86
C ASP A 192 -14.08 -16.53 -5.22
N LYS A 193 -14.58 -17.76 -5.10
CA LYS A 193 -15.89 -18.01 -4.52
C LYS A 193 -15.85 -17.82 -3.02
N GLU A 194 -14.83 -18.32 -2.35
CA GLU A 194 -14.60 -18.10 -0.92
C GLU A 194 -14.46 -16.60 -0.63
N MET A 195 -13.61 -15.91 -1.38
CA MET A 195 -13.38 -14.47 -1.22
C MET A 195 -14.65 -13.64 -1.48
N ALA A 196 -15.37 -13.91 -2.58
CA ALA A 196 -16.61 -13.22 -2.91
C ALA A 196 -17.71 -13.52 -1.87
N THR A 197 -17.81 -14.75 -1.39
CA THR A 197 -18.82 -15.16 -0.39
C THR A 197 -18.55 -14.50 0.96
N LEU A 198 -17.30 -14.44 1.40
CA LEU A 198 -16.89 -13.79 2.64
C LEU A 198 -17.32 -12.31 2.66
N PHE A 199 -16.87 -11.55 1.67
CA PHE A 199 -17.13 -10.10 1.62
C PHE A 199 -18.58 -9.75 1.29
N THR A 200 -19.25 -10.55 0.45
CA THR A 200 -20.70 -10.41 0.26
C THR A 200 -21.47 -10.72 1.55
N GLY A 201 -21.00 -11.70 2.34
CA GLY A 201 -21.51 -12.00 3.68
C GLY A 201 -21.33 -10.82 4.63
N TYR A 202 -20.21 -10.11 4.56
CA TYR A 202 -19.97 -8.90 5.34
C TYR A 202 -20.82 -7.70 4.93
N GLY A 203 -21.36 -7.64 3.72
CA GLY A 203 -22.11 -6.46 3.27
C GLY A 203 -21.51 -5.72 2.09
N TYR A 204 -20.39 -6.20 1.52
CA TYR A 204 -19.70 -5.52 0.42
C TYR A 204 -20.10 -6.09 -0.94
N GLN A 205 -19.74 -5.36 -2.00
CA GLN A 205 -19.68 -5.87 -3.37
C GLN A 205 -18.20 -5.94 -3.79
N CYS A 206 -17.75 -7.13 -4.18
CA CYS A 206 -16.35 -7.38 -4.51
C CYS A 206 -16.05 -7.06 -5.96
N ARG A 207 -14.87 -6.52 -6.20
CA ARG A 207 -14.25 -6.48 -7.52
C ARG A 207 -12.79 -6.90 -7.42
N PHE A 208 -12.41 -7.88 -8.21
CA PHE A 208 -11.03 -8.36 -8.28
C PHE A 208 -10.21 -7.44 -9.18
N VAL A 209 -8.96 -7.21 -8.78
CA VAL A 209 -7.93 -6.51 -9.56
C VAL A 209 -6.75 -7.46 -9.64
N GLU A 210 -6.61 -8.13 -10.79
CA GLU A 210 -5.70 -9.27 -10.95
C GLU A 210 -5.22 -9.52 -12.39
N ASP A 211 -5.63 -8.69 -13.35
CA ASP A 211 -5.08 -8.75 -14.72
C ASP A 211 -3.64 -8.22 -14.73
N LEU A 212 -2.65 -9.09 -14.51
CA LEU A 212 -1.25 -8.68 -14.45
C LEU A 212 -0.68 -8.19 -15.79
N GLU A 213 -1.33 -8.50 -16.92
CA GLU A 213 -0.92 -8.05 -18.25
C GLU A 213 -1.39 -6.61 -18.54
N ASP A 214 -2.54 -6.20 -18.00
CA ASP A 214 -3.13 -4.85 -18.14
C ASP A 214 -3.52 -4.24 -16.77
N ILE A 215 -2.66 -4.42 -15.78
CA ILE A 215 -2.92 -4.13 -14.36
C ILE A 215 -3.25 -2.67 -14.07
N ASP A 216 -2.65 -1.74 -14.82
CA ASP A 216 -2.94 -0.32 -14.68
C ASP A 216 -4.37 0.00 -15.12
N ARG A 217 -4.85 -0.61 -16.21
CA ARG A 217 -6.23 -0.43 -16.66
C ARG A 217 -7.20 -1.10 -15.71
N ASP A 218 -6.89 -2.32 -15.26
CA ASP A 218 -7.73 -3.03 -14.29
C ASP A 218 -7.88 -2.21 -13.00
N MET A 219 -6.75 -1.75 -12.43
CA MET A 219 -6.76 -0.89 -11.25
C MET A 219 -7.54 0.42 -11.46
N ALA A 220 -7.25 1.15 -12.55
CA ALA A 220 -7.91 2.42 -12.84
C ALA A 220 -9.43 2.28 -13.00
N THR A 221 -9.88 1.25 -13.72
CA THR A 221 -11.31 1.00 -13.94
C THR A 221 -12.01 0.52 -12.68
N SER A 222 -11.33 -0.29 -11.87
CA SER A 222 -11.84 -0.81 -10.61
C SER A 222 -11.94 0.27 -9.53
N MET A 223 -10.97 1.17 -9.43
CA MET A 223 -11.02 2.34 -8.55
C MET A 223 -12.12 3.34 -8.96
N GLN A 224 -12.25 3.64 -10.26
CA GLN A 224 -13.34 4.49 -10.74
C GLN A 224 -14.71 3.88 -10.42
N TRP A 225 -14.88 2.57 -10.66
CA TRP A 225 -16.11 1.87 -10.31
C TRP A 225 -16.42 1.95 -8.81
N ALA A 226 -15.42 1.75 -7.95
CA ALA A 226 -15.61 1.85 -6.50
C ALA A 226 -16.09 3.25 -6.10
N LEU A 227 -15.47 4.30 -6.64
CA LEU A 227 -15.90 5.68 -6.39
C LEU A 227 -17.33 5.94 -6.89
N ASP A 228 -17.70 5.42 -8.07
CA ASP A 228 -19.04 5.60 -8.63
C ASP A 228 -20.11 4.91 -7.77
N GLU A 229 -19.82 3.71 -7.23
CA GLU A 229 -20.70 3.03 -6.29
C GLU A 229 -20.83 3.75 -4.95
N VAL A 230 -19.74 4.32 -4.42
CA VAL A 230 -19.76 5.21 -3.25
C VAL A 230 -20.70 6.39 -3.50
N ARG A 231 -20.51 7.11 -4.62
CA ARG A 231 -21.31 8.28 -4.99
C ARG A 231 -22.79 7.94 -5.16
N LYS A 232 -23.10 6.77 -5.73
CA LYS A 232 -24.47 6.26 -5.86
C LYS A 232 -25.13 6.03 -4.50
N ILE A 233 -24.42 5.41 -3.56
CA ILE A 233 -24.91 5.16 -2.20
C ILE A 233 -25.16 6.50 -1.47
N GLN A 234 -24.17 7.39 -1.47
CA GLN A 234 -24.28 8.71 -0.81
C GLN A 234 -25.39 9.56 -1.45
N LYS A 235 -25.49 9.62 -2.79
CA LYS A 235 -26.55 10.35 -3.49
C LYS A 235 -27.94 9.84 -3.14
N ALA A 236 -28.12 8.52 -3.05
CA ALA A 236 -29.40 7.93 -2.67
C ALA A 236 -29.79 8.35 -1.25
N ALA A 237 -28.86 8.26 -0.29
CA ALA A 237 -29.10 8.68 1.10
C ALA A 237 -29.42 10.19 1.20
N ARG A 238 -28.57 11.04 0.62
CA ARG A 238 -28.70 12.51 0.67
C ARG A 238 -29.92 13.05 -0.08
N SER A 239 -30.46 12.30 -1.04
CA SER A 239 -31.71 12.67 -1.74
C SER A 239 -32.99 12.24 -1.00
N GLY A 240 -32.87 11.67 0.21
CA GLY A 240 -34.01 11.19 1.00
C GLY A 240 -34.59 9.86 0.50
N LYS A 241 -33.85 9.12 -0.34
CA LYS A 241 -34.24 7.79 -0.86
C LYS A 241 -33.11 6.78 -0.62
N PRO A 242 -32.74 6.51 0.64
CA PRO A 242 -31.60 5.66 0.96
C PRO A 242 -31.80 4.23 0.43
N ILE A 243 -30.70 3.63 -0.04
CA ILE A 243 -30.66 2.22 -0.39
C ILE A 243 -30.67 1.42 0.92
N MET A 244 -31.68 0.57 1.12
CA MET A 244 -31.71 -0.32 2.28
C MET A 244 -30.58 -1.35 2.18
N LYS A 245 -29.69 -1.38 3.19
CA LYS A 245 -28.50 -2.25 3.25
C LYS A 245 -27.61 -2.07 2.00
N PRO A 246 -27.02 -0.87 1.81
CA PRO A 246 -26.18 -0.61 0.65
C PRO A 246 -24.99 -1.57 0.64
N ARG A 247 -24.58 -1.98 -0.56
CA ARG A 247 -23.40 -2.83 -0.76
C ARG A 247 -22.22 -1.93 -1.09
N TRP A 248 -21.39 -1.64 -0.11
CA TRP A 248 -20.19 -0.82 -0.30
C TRP A 248 -19.15 -1.57 -1.14
N PRO A 249 -18.37 -0.87 -1.99
CA PRO A 249 -17.35 -1.52 -2.80
C PRO A 249 -16.18 -2.01 -1.93
N VAL A 250 -15.61 -3.16 -2.30
CA VAL A 250 -14.30 -3.62 -1.82
C VAL A 250 -13.49 -4.10 -3.02
N LEU A 251 -12.22 -3.69 -3.09
CA LEU A 251 -11.30 -4.15 -4.12
C LEU A 251 -10.44 -5.28 -3.57
N ILE A 252 -10.39 -6.40 -4.28
CA ILE A 252 -9.50 -7.52 -3.98
C ILE A 252 -8.34 -7.46 -4.95
N MET A 253 -7.21 -6.90 -4.51
CA MET A 253 -6.02 -6.72 -5.34
C MET A 253 -5.08 -7.90 -5.18
N ARG A 254 -4.94 -8.72 -6.23
CA ARG A 254 -4.01 -9.84 -6.28
C ARG A 254 -2.81 -9.51 -7.16
N THR A 255 -1.68 -9.27 -6.50
CA THR A 255 -0.40 -9.00 -7.15
C THR A 255 0.70 -9.79 -6.42
N PRO A 256 1.73 -10.31 -7.10
CA PRO A 256 2.77 -11.09 -6.44
C PRO A 256 3.47 -10.30 -5.31
N LYS A 257 3.76 -10.94 -4.18
CA LYS A 257 4.61 -10.30 -3.18
C LYS A 257 5.99 -10.03 -3.75
N GLY A 258 6.50 -8.81 -3.58
CA GLY A 258 7.79 -8.39 -4.14
C GLY A 258 7.80 -8.22 -5.65
N TRP A 259 6.63 -8.04 -6.27
CA TRP A 259 6.44 -7.87 -7.71
C TRP A 259 7.44 -6.90 -8.34
N SER A 260 7.90 -7.19 -9.56
CA SER A 260 8.95 -6.47 -10.31
C SER A 260 10.37 -6.58 -9.74
N GLY A 261 10.55 -7.22 -8.58
CA GLY A 261 11.85 -7.46 -7.97
C GLY A 261 12.56 -8.71 -8.53
N PRO A 262 13.64 -9.15 -7.86
CA PRO A 262 14.32 -10.39 -8.19
C PRO A 262 13.36 -11.58 -8.14
N LYS A 263 13.36 -12.40 -9.20
CA LYS A 263 12.48 -13.59 -9.29
C LYS A 263 13.01 -14.75 -8.48
N ILE A 264 14.29 -15.04 -8.63
CA ILE A 264 15.01 -16.13 -7.96
C ILE A 264 16.33 -15.56 -7.46
N VAL A 265 16.67 -15.84 -6.20
CA VAL A 265 17.96 -15.48 -5.59
C VAL A 265 18.49 -16.73 -4.90
N ASP A 266 19.73 -17.12 -5.19
CA ASP A 266 20.37 -18.31 -4.62
C ASP A 266 19.55 -19.61 -4.74
N GLY A 267 18.78 -19.74 -5.83
CA GLY A 267 17.95 -20.92 -6.11
C GLY A 267 16.56 -20.90 -5.48
N GLU A 268 16.25 -19.89 -4.67
CA GLU A 268 14.95 -19.73 -4.00
C GLU A 268 14.08 -18.71 -4.72
N PHE A 269 12.77 -18.99 -4.83
CA PHE A 269 11.81 -18.01 -5.35
C PHE A 269 11.68 -16.83 -4.38
N VAL A 270 11.79 -15.61 -4.91
CA VAL A 270 11.67 -14.35 -4.18
C VAL A 270 10.38 -13.62 -4.55
N GLU A 271 10.23 -13.21 -5.82
CA GLU A 271 8.95 -12.70 -6.33
C GLU A 271 7.85 -13.78 -6.20
N GLY A 272 6.70 -13.39 -5.65
CA GLY A 272 5.61 -14.33 -5.39
C GLY A 272 5.90 -15.31 -4.25
N SER A 273 6.76 -14.93 -3.30
CA SER A 273 7.12 -15.72 -2.13
C SER A 273 7.27 -14.86 -0.87
N PHE A 274 7.24 -15.49 0.31
CA PHE A 274 7.54 -14.81 1.58
C PHE A 274 8.99 -14.32 1.65
N HIS A 275 9.92 -14.88 0.86
CA HIS A 275 11.31 -14.42 0.79
C HIS A 275 11.45 -12.95 0.35
N ALA A 276 10.47 -12.40 -0.37
CA ALA A 276 10.45 -10.98 -0.70
C ALA A 276 10.05 -10.06 0.47
N HIS A 277 9.62 -10.58 1.63
CA HIS A 277 8.98 -9.78 2.67
C HIS A 277 9.86 -8.64 3.20
N GLN A 278 11.09 -8.94 3.60
CA GLN A 278 12.06 -7.94 4.08
C GLN A 278 12.96 -7.48 2.93
N VAL A 279 14.24 -7.83 2.97
CA VAL A 279 15.23 -7.40 1.99
C VAL A 279 15.56 -8.59 1.08
N PRO A 280 15.29 -8.52 -0.23
CA PRO A 280 15.43 -9.67 -1.12
C PRO A 280 16.89 -10.04 -1.45
N LEU A 281 17.84 -9.12 -1.29
CA LEU A 281 19.26 -9.29 -1.62
C LEU A 281 20.14 -9.01 -0.40
N MET A 282 19.96 -9.80 0.67
CA MET A 282 20.60 -9.60 1.97
C MET A 282 22.14 -9.58 1.92
N ALA A 283 22.74 -10.28 0.96
CA ALA A 283 24.19 -10.40 0.82
C ALA A 283 24.78 -9.43 -0.22
N ALA A 284 24.04 -8.44 -0.72
CA ALA A 284 24.52 -7.49 -1.73
C ALA A 284 25.82 -6.75 -1.34
N LYS A 285 26.12 -6.61 -0.04
CA LYS A 285 27.37 -5.99 0.44
C LYS A 285 28.61 -6.90 0.37
N SER A 286 28.43 -8.21 0.23
CA SER A 286 29.53 -9.19 0.31
C SER A 286 29.52 -10.25 -0.80
N ASN A 287 28.43 -10.37 -1.56
CA ASN A 287 28.26 -11.31 -2.65
C ASN A 287 28.15 -10.55 -3.98
N LYS A 288 29.03 -10.89 -4.95
CA LYS A 288 29.11 -10.23 -6.25
C LYS A 288 27.87 -10.47 -7.11
N ASP A 289 27.26 -11.65 -7.03
CA ASP A 289 26.10 -12.00 -7.83
C ASP A 289 24.87 -11.22 -7.34
N GLN A 290 24.65 -11.14 -6.02
CA GLN A 290 23.58 -10.32 -5.45
C GLN A 290 23.80 -8.82 -5.66
N LEU A 291 25.06 -8.33 -5.67
CA LEU A 291 25.35 -6.94 -6.03
C LEU A 291 24.99 -6.67 -7.50
N ALA A 292 25.34 -7.59 -8.39
CA ALA A 292 25.01 -7.49 -9.81
C ALA A 292 23.49 -7.56 -10.03
N ASP A 293 22.78 -8.39 -9.28
CA ASP A 293 21.31 -8.47 -9.34
C ASP A 293 20.63 -7.22 -8.80
N LEU A 294 21.21 -6.54 -7.80
CA LEU A 294 20.72 -5.24 -7.34
C LEU A 294 20.90 -4.13 -8.39
N GLN A 295 21.96 -4.21 -9.20
CA GLN A 295 22.24 -3.20 -10.22
C GLN A 295 21.35 -3.30 -11.46
N LYS A 296 20.86 -4.51 -11.78
CA LYS A 296 19.95 -4.76 -12.90
C LYS A 296 18.56 -4.17 -12.64
#